data_AF-A0A8F8N4Y9-F1
#
_entry.id   AF-A0A8F8N4Y9-F1
#
_cell.length_a   1.000
_cell.length_b   1.000
_cell.length_c   1.000
_cell.angle_alpha   90.00
_cell.angle_beta   90.00
_cell.angle_gamma   90.00
#
_symmetry.space_group_name_H-M   'P 1'
#
loop_
_entity.id
_entity.type
_entity.pdbx_description
1 polymer ?
#
loop_
_entity_poly.entity_id
_entity_poly.type
_entity_poly.pdbx_seq_one_letter_code
_entity_poly.pdbx_strand_id
1 'polypeptide(L)'
;EQSKYNDILILPVLDTYKTLTEKIKRSFVWLNDQYDYGLNFKYVLKCDDDSYVNLLMLPQEIIAIENSYLNSDLKYPFKPKSEQNNPYLSTSMQVNDKEIKGKYLSVYWGYFSGSAKIKTKGKWKENDWIASDRYTPYALGGGYILSKNLISYVAKNTEDLRSFNSEDVSVGFWLAPINNILRIHDIRFDTEWISRSCRNTHLIIHNLSQQEMRKIYNNYVQHKTLCSEEVDKRSYYIYNWSVPPSQCCKPINENINS
;
A
#
# COMPACT_ATOMS: atom_id res chain seq x y z
N GLU A 1 -12.23 5.02 25.47
CA GLU A 1 -11.19 4.79 24.44
C GLU A 1 -10.10 5.84 24.45
N GLN A 2 -10.32 7.05 23.91
CA GLN A 2 -9.28 8.09 23.83
C GLN A 2 -8.54 8.35 25.14
N SER A 3 -9.28 8.52 26.24
CA SER A 3 -8.69 8.79 27.57
C SER A 3 -7.86 7.64 28.13
N LYS A 4 -8.05 6.42 27.59
CA LYS A 4 -7.40 5.21 28.09
C LYS A 4 -6.14 4.86 27.28
N TYR A 5 -6.20 4.96 25.96
CA TYR A 5 -5.13 4.48 25.08
C TYR A 5 -4.37 5.58 24.35
N ASN A 6 -4.95 6.79 24.26
CA ASN A 6 -4.33 7.97 23.63
C ASN A 6 -3.76 7.72 22.22
N ASP A 7 -4.46 6.89 21.45
CA ASP A 7 -4.07 6.38 20.14
C ASP A 7 -5.11 6.70 19.04
N ILE A 8 -6.11 7.51 19.38
CA ILE A 8 -7.13 7.97 18.45
C ILE A 8 -6.84 9.40 18.03
N LEU A 9 -6.91 9.64 16.72
CA LEU A 9 -6.93 10.97 16.11
C LEU A 9 -8.35 11.27 15.66
N ILE A 10 -8.95 12.32 16.23
CA ILE A 10 -10.29 12.79 15.83
C ILE A 10 -10.13 13.93 14.82
N LEU A 11 -10.54 13.68 13.58
CA LEU A 11 -10.52 14.69 12.51
C LEU A 11 -11.86 15.43 12.44
N PRO A 12 -11.87 16.75 12.16
CA PRO A 12 -13.11 17.52 12.02
C PRO A 12 -13.77 17.28 10.64
N VAL A 13 -14.18 16.04 10.38
CA VAL A 13 -14.82 15.58 9.16
C VAL A 13 -16.01 14.70 9.53
N LEU A 14 -17.13 14.89 8.83
CA LEU A 14 -18.26 13.98 8.95
C LEU A 14 -17.85 12.59 8.47
N ASP A 15 -17.88 11.59 9.36
CA ASP A 15 -17.43 10.24 9.04
C ASP A 15 -18.44 9.49 8.16
N THR A 16 -18.13 9.39 6.87
CA THR A 16 -18.92 8.63 5.89
C THR A 16 -18.02 8.03 4.83
N TYR A 17 -18.54 7.05 4.07
CA TYR A 17 -17.85 6.53 2.88
C TYR A 17 -17.50 7.62 1.86
N LYS A 18 -18.28 8.70 1.75
CA LYS A 18 -18.05 9.78 0.77
C LYS A 18 -16.90 10.71 1.17
N THR A 19 -16.51 10.69 2.44
CA THR A 19 -15.51 11.59 3.02
C THR A 19 -14.21 10.87 3.36
N LEU A 20 -14.04 9.60 2.97
CA LEU A 20 -12.82 8.83 3.20
C LEU A 20 -11.58 9.49 2.60
N THR A 21 -11.69 9.99 1.36
CA THR A 21 -10.58 10.71 0.70
C THR A 21 -10.18 11.97 1.46
N GLU A 22 -11.16 12.68 2.03
CA GLU A 22 -10.91 13.86 2.87
C GLU A 22 -10.26 13.48 4.20
N LYS A 23 -10.67 12.36 4.81
CA LYS A 23 -10.00 11.80 5.99
C LYS A 23 -8.53 11.50 5.69
N ILE A 24 -8.21 10.88 4.55
CA ILE A 24 -6.82 10.63 4.14
C ILE A 24 -6.03 11.94 4.03
N LYS A 25 -6.56 12.95 3.32
CA LYS A 25 -5.88 14.25 3.21
C LYS A 25 -5.56 14.85 4.58
N ARG A 26 -6.55 14.89 5.47
CA ARG A 26 -6.37 15.48 6.81
C ARG A 26 -5.46 14.67 7.72
N SER A 27 -5.50 13.33 7.63
CA SER A 27 -4.53 12.47 8.30
C SER A 27 -3.11 12.79 7.83
N PHE A 28 -2.91 13.01 6.54
CA PHE A 28 -1.58 13.35 6.00
C PHE A 28 -1.14 14.76 6.39
N VAL A 29 -2.05 15.74 6.44
CA VAL A 29 -1.76 17.07 7.01
C VAL A 29 -1.31 16.93 8.46
N TRP A 30 -2.10 16.23 9.29
CA TRP A 30 -1.76 16.04 10.69
C TRP A 30 -0.40 15.35 10.87
N LEU A 31 -0.13 14.28 10.11
CA LEU A 31 1.16 13.58 10.14
C LEU A 31 2.32 14.48 9.72
N ASN A 32 2.13 15.29 8.68
CA ASN A 32 3.14 16.26 8.25
C ASN A 32 3.43 17.28 9.35
N ASP A 33 2.40 17.81 10.02
CA ASP A 33 2.56 18.74 11.13
C ASP A 33 3.27 18.08 12.32
N GLN A 34 2.88 16.85 12.70
CA GLN A 34 3.52 16.12 13.79
C GLN A 34 5.00 15.81 13.53
N TYR A 35 5.37 15.62 12.26
CA TYR A 35 6.77 15.47 11.90
C TYR A 35 7.58 16.71 12.31
N ASP A 36 7.05 17.90 12.06
CA ASP A 36 7.68 19.17 12.42
C ASP A 36 7.75 19.36 13.95
N TYR A 37 6.84 18.73 14.70
CA TYR A 37 6.87 18.64 16.17
C TYR A 37 7.73 17.49 16.73
N GLY A 38 8.46 16.75 15.88
CA GLY A 38 9.46 15.77 16.30
C GLY A 38 9.02 14.30 16.23
N LEU A 39 7.87 13.97 15.63
CA LEU A 39 7.42 12.57 15.46
C LEU A 39 8.35 11.73 14.56
N ASN A 40 9.30 12.36 13.86
CA ASN A 40 10.45 11.78 13.11
C ASN A 40 10.23 10.39 12.46
N PHE A 41 9.07 10.17 11.85
CA PHE A 41 8.78 8.92 11.14
C PHE A 41 9.37 8.95 9.72
N LYS A 42 9.73 7.77 9.22
CA LYS A 42 10.17 7.59 7.83
C LYS A 42 9.07 7.05 6.92
N TYR A 43 8.20 6.21 7.47
CA TYR A 43 7.16 5.49 6.75
C TYR A 43 5.85 5.57 7.52
N VAL A 44 4.76 5.55 6.77
CA VAL A 44 3.39 5.47 7.28
C VAL A 44 2.75 4.25 6.64
N LEU A 45 2.19 3.37 7.46
CA LEU A 45 1.30 2.31 7.02
C LEU A 45 -0.15 2.83 7.10
N LYS A 46 -0.84 2.92 5.96
CA LYS A 46 -2.30 2.98 5.92
C LYS A 46 -2.82 1.56 5.90
N CYS A 47 -3.80 1.24 6.73
CA CYS A 47 -4.57 0.00 6.63
C CYS A 47 -5.99 0.23 7.16
N ASP A 48 -6.88 -0.69 6.80
CA ASP A 48 -8.26 -0.70 7.28
C ASP A 48 -8.33 -1.37 8.66
N ASP A 49 -9.44 -1.19 9.39
CA ASP A 49 -9.61 -1.71 10.76
C ASP A 49 -9.88 -3.22 10.83
N ASP A 50 -10.17 -3.83 9.67
CA ASP A 50 -10.30 -5.27 9.43
C ASP A 50 -9.03 -5.88 8.80
N SER A 51 -7.88 -5.22 8.94
CA SER A 51 -6.57 -5.71 8.51
C SER A 51 -5.67 -6.15 9.67
N TYR A 52 -5.18 -7.39 9.59
CA TYR A 52 -4.09 -7.88 10.43
C TYR A 52 -2.74 -7.45 9.84
N VAL A 53 -1.86 -6.87 10.67
CA VAL A 53 -0.51 -6.46 10.29
C VAL A 53 0.51 -7.30 11.04
N ASN A 54 1.43 -7.94 10.32
CA ASN A 54 2.56 -8.66 10.91
C ASN A 54 3.64 -7.67 11.38
N LEU A 55 3.42 -7.08 12.55
CA LEU A 55 4.30 -6.05 13.13
C LEU A 55 5.71 -6.54 13.48
N LEU A 56 5.97 -7.85 13.42
CA LEU A 56 7.29 -8.42 13.68
C LEU A 56 8.12 -8.53 12.40
N MET A 57 7.50 -8.94 11.29
CA MET A 57 8.17 -9.04 10.00
C MET A 57 8.23 -7.71 9.26
N LEU A 58 7.17 -6.89 9.34
CA LEU A 58 7.06 -5.67 8.54
C LEU A 58 8.24 -4.69 8.75
N PRO A 59 8.70 -4.40 9.99
CA PRO A 59 9.87 -3.52 10.18
C PRO A 59 11.16 -4.10 9.61
N GLN A 60 11.34 -5.42 9.69
CA GLN A 60 12.52 -6.10 9.14
C GLN A 60 12.56 -5.98 7.62
N GLU A 61 11.39 -6.14 6.97
CA GLU A 61 11.25 -6.00 5.53
C GLU A 61 11.46 -4.55 5.07
N ILE A 62 10.98 -3.55 5.83
CA ILE A 62 11.29 -2.14 5.58
C ILE A 62 12.80 -1.91 5.58
N ILE A 63 13.51 -2.41 6.61
CA ILE A 63 14.97 -2.27 6.71
C ILE A 63 15.67 -2.97 5.55
N ALA A 64 15.22 -4.16 5.16
CA ALA A 64 15.79 -4.90 4.04
C ALA A 64 15.64 -4.14 2.72
N ILE A 65 14.46 -3.56 2.47
CA ILE A 65 14.19 -2.72 1.30
C ILE A 65 15.04 -1.44 1.34
N GLU A 66 15.07 -0.72 2.47
CA GLU A 66 15.93 0.46 2.66
C GLU A 66 17.40 0.16 2.32
N ASN A 67 17.95 -0.89 2.93
CA ASN A 67 19.33 -1.30 2.69
C ASN A 67 19.58 -1.68 1.22
N SER A 68 18.58 -2.22 0.53
CA SER A 68 18.73 -2.61 -0.87
C SER A 68 18.94 -1.42 -1.80
N TYR A 69 18.27 -0.29 -1.57
CA TYR A 69 18.38 0.90 -2.42
C TYR A 69 19.37 1.95 -1.89
N LEU A 70 19.68 1.95 -0.59
CA LEU A 70 20.70 2.84 -0.01
C LEU A 70 22.13 2.38 -0.33
N ASN A 71 22.36 1.07 -0.41
CA ASN A 71 23.67 0.47 -0.65
C ASN A 71 23.90 0.04 -2.11
N SER A 72 23.03 0.45 -3.04
CA SER A 72 23.19 0.13 -4.46
C SER A 72 23.46 1.38 -5.29
N ASP A 73 24.25 1.21 -6.35
CA ASP A 73 24.28 2.15 -7.46
C ASP A 73 22.93 2.04 -8.18
N LEU A 74 21.97 2.89 -7.82
CA LEU A 74 20.62 2.89 -8.39
C LEU A 74 20.67 3.17 -9.89
N LYS A 75 20.59 2.12 -10.70
CA LYS A 75 20.51 2.19 -12.17
C LYS A 75 19.07 1.93 -12.64
N TYR A 76 18.70 2.54 -13.76
CA TYR A 76 17.39 2.35 -14.37
C TYR A 76 17.35 1.14 -15.33
N PRO A 77 16.31 0.27 -15.30
CA PRO A 77 15.31 0.13 -14.23
C PRO A 77 15.95 -0.51 -12.99
N PHE A 78 15.63 0.02 -11.80
CA PHE A 78 16.11 -0.57 -10.56
C PHE A 78 15.37 -1.90 -10.34
N LYS A 79 16.15 -2.94 -10.09
CA LYS A 79 15.67 -4.21 -9.55
C LYS A 79 16.43 -4.44 -8.25
N PRO A 80 15.78 -4.39 -7.07
CA PRO A 80 16.48 -4.67 -5.83
C PRO A 80 17.12 -6.06 -5.92
N LYS A 81 18.28 -6.26 -5.28
CA LYS A 81 18.94 -7.58 -5.25
C LYS A 81 18.00 -8.69 -4.76
N SER A 82 17.02 -8.33 -3.91
CA SER A 82 15.95 -9.23 -3.50
C SER A 82 15.12 -9.70 -4.70
N GLU A 83 14.71 -8.84 -5.64
CA GLU A 83 13.89 -9.24 -6.79
C GLU A 83 14.53 -10.25 -7.74
N GLN A 84 15.86 -10.28 -7.87
CA GLN A 84 16.50 -11.25 -8.77
C GLN A 84 16.26 -12.69 -8.30
N ASN A 85 15.86 -12.90 -7.03
CA ASN A 85 15.56 -14.21 -6.44
C ASN A 85 14.28 -14.23 -5.57
N ASN A 86 13.53 -13.13 -5.43
CA ASN A 86 12.37 -13.02 -4.55
C ASN A 86 11.09 -13.12 -5.41
N PRO A 87 10.35 -14.24 -5.32
CA PRO A 87 9.15 -14.46 -6.12
C PRO A 87 7.97 -13.55 -5.70
N TYR A 88 8.09 -12.80 -4.60
CA TYR A 88 7.00 -12.03 -4.03
C TYR A 88 6.91 -10.58 -4.52
N LEU A 89 8.01 -10.02 -5.05
CA LEU A 89 8.14 -8.60 -5.32
C LEU A 89 8.27 -8.26 -6.81
N SER A 90 7.72 -7.12 -7.20
CA SER A 90 8.11 -6.44 -8.45
C SER A 90 8.13 -4.93 -8.27
N THR A 91 9.09 -4.25 -8.90
CA THR A 91 9.35 -2.83 -8.66
C THR A 91 9.38 -2.00 -9.93
N SER A 92 9.07 -0.71 -9.75
CA SER A 92 9.27 0.32 -10.74
C SER A 92 9.88 1.55 -10.09
N MET A 93 11.05 1.95 -10.58
CA MET A 93 11.69 3.20 -10.21
C MET A 93 11.45 4.23 -11.31
N GLN A 94 10.82 5.34 -10.96
CA GLN A 94 10.53 6.43 -11.89
C GLN A 94 11.35 7.65 -11.50
N VAL A 95 12.34 7.96 -12.34
CA VAL A 95 13.25 9.09 -12.19
C VAL A 95 13.52 9.82 -13.49
N ASN A 96 13.64 11.14 -13.39
CA ASN A 96 14.02 12.00 -14.52
C ASN A 96 15.53 11.93 -14.78
N ASP A 97 16.33 11.88 -13.71
CA ASP A 97 17.79 11.83 -13.80
C ASP A 97 18.28 10.38 -13.87
N LYS A 98 19.32 10.13 -14.67
CA LYS A 98 19.92 8.79 -14.84
C LYS A 98 20.63 8.27 -13.58
N GLU A 99 20.91 9.17 -12.63
CA GLU A 99 21.56 8.85 -11.36
C GLU A 99 20.78 9.43 -10.19
N ILE A 100 20.47 8.59 -9.22
CA ILE A 100 19.83 9.00 -7.97
C ILE A 100 20.82 8.72 -6.84
N LYS A 101 21.09 9.72 -6.01
CA LYS A 101 21.67 9.46 -4.69
C LYS A 101 20.54 8.95 -3.80
N GLY A 102 20.57 7.68 -3.39
CA GLY A 102 19.48 6.95 -2.72
C GLY A 102 18.83 7.62 -1.48
N LYS A 103 19.41 8.71 -0.96
CA LYS A 103 18.85 9.55 0.11
C LYS A 103 17.54 10.26 -0.27
N TYR A 104 17.20 10.36 -1.56
CA TYR A 104 16.02 11.08 -2.04
C TYR A 104 14.91 10.19 -2.60
N LEU A 105 15.06 8.87 -2.52
CA LEU A 105 14.08 7.94 -3.06
C LEU A 105 12.87 7.83 -2.11
N SER A 106 11.70 8.14 -2.64
CA SER A 106 10.42 7.99 -1.94
C SER A 106 9.82 6.62 -2.25
N VAL A 107 9.19 5.96 -1.29
CA VAL A 107 8.66 4.60 -1.43
C VAL A 107 7.14 4.60 -1.38
N TYR A 108 6.52 3.90 -2.34
CA TYR A 108 5.11 3.53 -2.33
C TYR A 108 4.99 2.01 -2.51
N TRP A 109 4.64 1.31 -1.43
CA TRP A 109 4.71 -0.15 -1.34
C TRP A 109 3.37 -0.75 -0.93
N GLY A 110 2.87 -1.70 -1.71
CA GLY A 110 1.67 -2.46 -1.40
C GLY A 110 1.28 -3.38 -2.55
N TYR A 111 0.04 -3.86 -2.57
CA TYR A 111 -0.46 -4.67 -3.68
C TYR A 111 -1.11 -3.78 -4.74
N PHE A 112 -0.36 -3.46 -5.79
CA PHE A 112 -0.81 -2.56 -6.87
C PHE A 112 -1.82 -3.20 -7.82
N SER A 113 -2.82 -2.41 -8.25
CA SER A 113 -3.70 -2.70 -9.38
C SER A 113 -3.61 -1.60 -10.43
N GLY A 114 -3.41 -1.98 -11.69
CA GLY A 114 -3.35 -1.05 -12.84
C GLY A 114 -4.46 -1.27 -13.87
N SER A 115 -5.19 -2.38 -13.75
CA SER A 115 -6.24 -2.78 -14.70
C SER A 115 -7.66 -2.46 -14.20
N ALA A 116 -7.79 -1.73 -13.08
CA ALA A 116 -9.09 -1.38 -12.52
C ALA A 116 -9.89 -0.45 -13.45
N LYS A 117 -11.16 -0.79 -13.69
CA LYS A 117 -12.11 0.05 -14.44
C LYS A 117 -12.78 1.06 -13.52
N ILE A 118 -13.13 2.22 -14.08
CA ILE A 118 -13.95 3.22 -13.38
C ILE A 118 -15.25 2.58 -12.94
N LYS A 119 -15.58 2.72 -11.65
CA LYS A 119 -16.84 2.22 -11.11
C LYS A 119 -17.97 3.15 -11.57
N THR A 120 -18.92 2.63 -12.34
CA THR A 120 -20.06 3.42 -12.84
C THR A 120 -21.34 3.23 -12.01
N LYS A 121 -21.30 2.34 -11.00
CA LYS A 121 -22.43 1.97 -10.14
C LYS A 121 -21.97 1.67 -8.70
N GLY A 122 -22.91 1.68 -7.77
CA GLY A 122 -22.69 1.31 -6.36
C GLY A 122 -22.09 2.44 -5.51
N LYS A 123 -21.74 2.13 -4.26
CA LYS A 123 -21.21 3.11 -3.28
C LYS A 123 -19.92 3.80 -3.73
N TRP A 124 -19.17 3.14 -4.62
CA TRP A 124 -17.91 3.62 -5.19
C TRP A 124 -18.08 4.24 -6.58
N LYS A 125 -19.30 4.53 -7.03
CA LYS A 125 -19.55 5.14 -8.34
C LYS A 125 -18.75 6.43 -8.47
N GLU A 126 -17.93 6.53 -9.52
CA GLU A 126 -17.11 7.69 -9.80
C GLU A 126 -17.64 8.38 -11.06
N ASN A 127 -18.14 9.61 -10.91
CA ASN A 127 -18.71 10.37 -12.03
C ASN A 127 -17.73 11.39 -12.61
N ASP A 128 -16.73 11.77 -11.82
CA ASP A 128 -15.89 12.94 -12.07
C ASP A 128 -14.48 12.56 -12.56
N TRP A 129 -14.25 11.26 -12.82
CA TRP A 129 -13.01 10.76 -13.36
C TRP A 129 -12.84 11.11 -14.82
N ILE A 130 -11.81 11.90 -15.12
CA ILE A 130 -11.47 12.36 -16.48
C ILE A 130 -10.05 11.98 -16.92
N ALA A 131 -9.25 11.37 -16.05
CA ALA A 131 -7.82 11.21 -16.28
C ALA A 131 -7.47 10.13 -17.32
N SER A 132 -8.27 9.07 -17.42
CA SER A 132 -8.08 7.98 -18.41
C SER A 132 -9.35 7.12 -18.49
N ASP A 133 -9.37 6.17 -19.42
CA ASP A 133 -10.35 5.08 -19.54
C ASP A 133 -10.34 4.06 -18.38
N ARG A 134 -9.31 4.11 -17.53
CA ARG A 134 -9.09 3.27 -16.34
C ARG A 134 -8.58 4.12 -15.18
N TYR A 135 -8.64 3.59 -13.97
CA TYR A 135 -7.93 4.22 -12.86
C TYR A 135 -6.41 4.14 -13.10
N THR A 136 -5.68 5.18 -12.69
CA THR A 136 -4.21 5.13 -12.64
C THR A 136 -3.76 4.05 -11.67
N PRO A 137 -2.58 3.42 -11.85
CA PRO A 137 -2.07 2.41 -10.93
C PRO A 137 -2.07 2.89 -9.47
N TYR A 138 -2.63 2.07 -8.58
CA TYR A 138 -2.76 2.39 -7.15
C TYR A 138 -2.60 1.11 -6.31
N ALA A 139 -2.14 1.24 -5.07
CA ALA A 139 -2.13 0.14 -4.12
C ALA A 139 -3.53 -0.07 -3.53
N LEU A 140 -3.94 -1.33 -3.35
CA LEU A 140 -5.27 -1.65 -2.84
C LEU A 140 -5.41 -1.36 -1.33
N GLY A 141 -6.62 -0.96 -0.93
CA GLY A 141 -6.91 -0.27 0.33
C GLY A 141 -6.69 -1.03 1.63
N GLY A 142 -6.71 -2.36 1.60
CA GLY A 142 -6.50 -3.15 2.82
C GLY A 142 -5.17 -2.86 3.52
N GLY A 143 -4.19 -2.32 2.78
CA GLY A 143 -3.04 -1.64 3.36
C GLY A 143 -1.93 -1.34 2.38
N TYR A 144 -1.20 -0.26 2.63
CA TYR A 144 0.00 0.15 1.88
C TYR A 144 0.89 1.08 2.70
N ILE A 145 2.17 1.10 2.35
CA ILE A 145 3.19 1.93 2.98
C ILE A 145 3.56 3.08 2.06
N LEU A 146 3.63 4.27 2.66
CA LEU A 146 4.14 5.49 2.02
C LEU A 146 5.32 6.04 2.83
N SER A 147 6.38 6.43 2.13
CA SER A 147 7.46 7.22 2.76
C SER A 147 6.99 8.63 3.10
N LYS A 148 7.61 9.23 4.12
CA LYS A 148 7.31 10.57 4.64
C LYS A 148 7.27 11.65 3.54
N ASN A 149 8.14 11.59 2.55
CA ASN A 149 8.16 12.58 1.46
C ASN A 149 6.87 12.56 0.62
N LEU A 150 6.25 11.40 0.41
CA LEU A 150 4.98 11.29 -0.31
C LEU A 150 3.82 11.83 0.53
N ILE A 151 3.84 11.56 1.84
CA ILE A 151 2.88 12.13 2.80
C ILE A 151 2.97 13.66 2.80
N SER A 152 4.19 14.20 2.94
CA SER A 152 4.44 15.64 2.89
C SER A 152 4.04 16.28 1.57
N TYR A 153 4.24 15.60 0.44
CA TYR A 153 3.78 16.11 -0.86
C TYR A 153 2.25 16.28 -0.87
N VAL A 154 1.50 15.23 -0.50
CA VAL A 154 0.03 15.30 -0.50
C VAL A 154 -0.46 16.35 0.51
N ALA A 155 0.10 16.36 1.71
CA ALA A 155 -0.26 17.30 2.77
C ALA A 155 -0.09 18.78 2.38
N LYS A 156 0.98 19.09 1.63
CA LYS A 156 1.27 20.47 1.20
C LYS A 156 0.46 20.95 0.00
N ASN A 157 -0.22 20.04 -0.69
CA ASN A 157 -0.94 20.33 -1.94
C ASN A 157 -2.42 19.94 -1.85
N THR A 158 -3.00 19.80 -0.67
CA THR A 158 -4.38 19.28 -0.49
C THR A 158 -5.44 20.05 -1.26
N GLU A 159 -5.27 21.37 -1.42
CA GLU A 159 -6.19 22.24 -2.14
C GLU A 159 -6.13 22.05 -3.67
N ASP A 160 -4.96 21.72 -4.21
CA ASP A 160 -4.75 21.51 -5.65
C ASP A 160 -5.09 20.08 -6.11
N LEU A 161 -5.02 19.13 -5.17
CA LEU A 161 -5.23 17.71 -5.46
C LEU A 161 -6.73 17.38 -5.55
N ARG A 162 -7.19 16.95 -6.73
CA ARG A 162 -8.58 16.51 -6.93
C ARG A 162 -8.94 15.28 -6.09
N SER A 163 -10.02 15.35 -5.33
CA SER A 163 -10.55 14.20 -4.58
C SER A 163 -11.45 13.34 -5.46
N PHE A 164 -11.28 12.01 -5.39
CA PHE A 164 -12.20 11.02 -5.95
C PHE A 164 -12.91 10.27 -4.83
N ASN A 165 -13.97 9.51 -5.14
CA ASN A 165 -14.75 8.78 -4.15
C ASN A 165 -13.99 7.64 -3.48
N SER A 166 -13.03 7.04 -4.18
CA SER A 166 -12.09 6.09 -3.58
C SER A 166 -10.81 6.82 -3.18
N GLU A 167 -10.45 6.69 -1.91
CA GLU A 167 -9.26 7.28 -1.32
C GLU A 167 -7.99 6.63 -1.87
N ASP A 168 -7.99 5.31 -2.08
CA ASP A 168 -6.84 4.59 -2.60
C ASP A 168 -6.55 4.98 -4.06
N VAL A 169 -7.61 5.09 -4.87
CA VAL A 169 -7.52 5.61 -6.25
C VAL A 169 -7.00 7.05 -6.23
N SER A 170 -7.47 7.87 -5.30
CA SER A 170 -7.02 9.26 -5.15
C SER A 170 -5.53 9.32 -4.82
N VAL A 171 -5.05 8.53 -3.85
CA VAL A 171 -3.62 8.44 -3.50
C VAL A 171 -2.80 7.96 -4.69
N GLY A 172 -3.23 6.92 -5.40
CA GLY A 172 -2.56 6.47 -6.62
C GLY A 172 -2.46 7.54 -7.70
N PHE A 173 -3.54 8.31 -7.89
CA PHE A 173 -3.58 9.41 -8.86
C PHE A 173 -2.66 10.56 -8.47
N TRP A 174 -2.71 11.03 -7.22
CA TRP A 174 -1.87 12.13 -6.72
C TRP A 174 -0.38 11.81 -6.80
N LEU A 175 -0.04 10.53 -6.63
CA LEU A 175 1.34 10.05 -6.65
C LEU A 175 1.80 9.58 -8.03
N ALA A 176 0.94 9.59 -9.05
CA ALA A 176 1.28 9.19 -10.41
C ALA A 176 2.42 10.04 -11.03
N PRO A 177 2.45 11.38 -10.91
CA PRO A 177 3.46 12.21 -11.57
C PRO A 177 4.75 12.40 -10.75
N ILE A 178 4.85 11.79 -9.56
CA ILE A 178 5.96 12.03 -8.64
C ILE A 178 7.26 11.44 -9.18
N ASN A 179 8.30 12.27 -9.21
CA ASN A 179 9.68 11.90 -9.52
C ASN A 179 10.39 11.31 -8.29
N ASN A 180 11.49 10.58 -8.48
CA ASN A 180 12.27 9.97 -7.39
C ASN A 180 11.42 9.04 -6.52
N ILE A 181 10.61 8.21 -7.17
CA ILE A 181 9.71 7.26 -6.50
C ILE A 181 10.05 5.81 -6.89
N LEU A 182 10.09 4.95 -5.87
CA LEU A 182 10.13 3.50 -5.97
C LEU A 182 8.76 2.95 -5.63
N ARG A 183 8.10 2.36 -6.63
CA ARG A 183 6.88 1.59 -6.44
C ARG A 183 7.23 0.13 -6.25
N ILE A 184 6.69 -0.48 -5.21
CA ILE A 184 6.94 -1.88 -4.86
C ILE A 184 5.60 -2.59 -4.82
N HIS A 185 5.38 -3.49 -5.77
CA HIS A 185 4.30 -4.45 -5.71
C HIS A 185 4.76 -5.66 -4.90
N ASP A 186 3.99 -6.05 -3.89
CA ASP A 186 4.34 -7.17 -3.01
C ASP A 186 3.11 -8.04 -2.77
N ILE A 187 3.19 -9.31 -3.18
CA ILE A 187 2.08 -10.25 -3.02
C ILE A 187 1.85 -10.65 -1.57
N ARG A 188 2.73 -10.29 -0.63
CA ARG A 188 2.51 -10.52 0.81
C ARG A 188 1.55 -9.51 1.43
N PHE A 189 1.13 -8.50 0.67
CA PHE A 189 0.04 -7.59 1.00
C PHE A 189 -1.26 -8.21 0.47
N ASP A 190 -1.94 -9.00 1.30
CA ASP A 190 -3.27 -9.53 0.98
C ASP A 190 -4.34 -8.48 1.26
N THR A 191 -4.40 -7.48 0.38
CA THR A 191 -5.16 -6.23 0.59
C THR A 191 -6.28 -6.02 -0.45
N GLU A 192 -6.63 -7.07 -1.18
CA GLU A 192 -7.82 -7.09 -2.02
C GLU A 192 -9.10 -7.05 -1.17
N TRP A 193 -10.24 -6.76 -1.80
CA TRP A 193 -11.54 -6.68 -1.14
C TRP A 193 -12.01 -7.99 -0.47
N ILE A 194 -11.43 -9.13 -0.85
CA ILE A 194 -11.59 -10.44 -0.20
C ILE A 194 -10.18 -11.00 0.01
N SER A 195 -9.88 -11.49 1.20
CA SER A 195 -8.63 -12.18 1.51
C SER A 195 -8.40 -13.36 0.56
N ARG A 196 -7.19 -13.47 0.01
CA ARG A 196 -6.74 -14.63 -0.77
C ARG A 196 -6.57 -15.85 0.13
N SER A 197 -6.19 -15.63 1.39
CA SER A 197 -6.21 -16.54 2.55
C SER A 197 -5.13 -16.13 3.56
N CYS A 198 -5.01 -16.87 4.67
CA CYS A 198 -3.86 -16.74 5.54
C CYS A 198 -2.67 -17.52 4.94
N ARG A 199 -1.53 -16.84 4.72
CA ARG A 199 -0.21 -17.44 4.50
C ARG A 199 0.78 -16.89 5.52
N ASN A 200 1.73 -17.72 5.98
CA ASN A 200 2.74 -17.32 6.96
C ASN A 200 3.72 -16.27 6.42
N THR A 201 3.81 -16.14 5.10
CA THR A 201 4.59 -15.10 4.43
C THR A 201 3.89 -13.75 4.37
N HIS A 202 2.59 -13.66 4.69
CA HIS A 202 1.85 -12.41 4.61
C HIS A 202 2.37 -11.36 5.61
N LEU A 203 2.47 -10.13 5.11
CA LEU A 203 2.78 -8.94 5.89
C LEU A 203 1.50 -8.23 6.35
N ILE A 204 0.48 -8.25 5.49
CA ILE A 204 -0.85 -7.71 5.77
C ILE A 204 -1.89 -8.70 5.27
N ILE A 205 -2.94 -8.93 6.06
CA ILE A 205 -4.10 -9.75 5.70
C ILE A 205 -5.37 -8.94 5.97
N HIS A 206 -6.10 -8.58 4.93
CA HIS A 206 -7.28 -7.72 4.99
C HIS A 206 -8.60 -8.52 4.99
N ASN A 207 -9.70 -7.85 5.36
CA ASN A 207 -11.06 -8.39 5.42
C ASN A 207 -11.15 -9.58 6.40
N LEU A 208 -10.69 -9.33 7.64
CA LEU A 208 -10.72 -10.25 8.75
C LEU A 208 -11.65 -9.75 9.85
N SER A 209 -12.39 -10.67 10.46
CA SER A 209 -13.09 -10.39 11.71
C SER A 209 -12.11 -10.24 12.88
N GLN A 210 -12.58 -9.59 13.96
CA GLN A 210 -11.82 -9.50 15.21
C GLN A 210 -11.40 -10.87 15.76
N GLN A 211 -12.24 -11.90 15.60
CA GLN A 211 -11.96 -13.26 16.06
C GLN A 211 -10.83 -13.90 15.24
N GLU A 212 -10.84 -13.71 13.93
CA GLU A 212 -9.78 -14.20 13.03
C GLU A 212 -8.44 -13.51 13.33
N MET A 213 -8.44 -12.19 13.51
CA MET A 213 -7.23 -11.44 13.90
C MET A 213 -6.65 -11.95 15.22
N ARG A 214 -7.51 -12.21 16.23
CA ARG A 214 -7.07 -12.81 17.51
C ARG A 214 -6.54 -14.23 17.34
N LYS A 215 -7.15 -15.03 16.47
CA LYS A 215 -6.68 -16.39 16.16
C LYS A 215 -5.29 -16.37 15.54
N ILE A 216 -5.06 -15.50 14.55
CA ILE A 216 -3.76 -15.32 13.90
C ILE A 216 -2.71 -14.90 14.93
N TYR A 217 -3.02 -13.91 15.77
CA TYR A 217 -2.11 -13.45 16.83
C TYR A 217 -1.76 -14.56 17.82
N ASN A 218 -2.77 -15.30 18.32
CA ASN A 218 -2.55 -16.39 19.27
C ASN A 218 -1.73 -17.53 18.66
N ASN A 219 -2.01 -17.88 17.41
CA ASN A 219 -1.25 -18.88 16.67
C ASN A 219 0.22 -18.46 16.55
N TYR A 220 0.47 -17.18 16.28
CA TYR A 220 1.83 -16.65 16.23
C TYR A 220 2.53 -16.71 17.59
N VAL A 221 1.85 -16.32 18.67
CA VAL A 221 2.42 -16.38 20.03
C VAL A 221 2.81 -17.82 20.40
N GLN A 222 1.98 -18.80 20.05
CA GLN A 222 2.17 -20.21 20.42
C GLN A 222 3.14 -20.96 19.52
N HIS A 223 3.05 -20.76 18.20
CA HIS A 223 3.70 -21.59 17.19
C HIS A 223 4.69 -20.85 16.31
N LYS A 224 4.81 -19.53 16.45
CA LYS A 224 5.61 -18.65 15.57
C LYS A 224 5.20 -18.68 14.11
N THR A 225 3.96 -19.08 13.83
CA THR A 225 3.32 -19.07 12.51
C THR A 225 2.04 -18.24 12.57
N LEU A 226 1.71 -17.52 11.49
CA LEU A 226 0.44 -16.78 11.40
C LEU A 226 -0.75 -17.73 11.25
N CYS A 227 -0.58 -18.77 10.45
CA CYS A 227 -1.65 -19.65 9.99
C CYS A 227 -1.40 -21.08 10.49
N SER A 228 -2.45 -21.75 10.94
CA SER A 228 -2.40 -23.18 11.24
C SER A 228 -2.28 -24.03 9.97
N GLU A 229 -2.92 -23.57 8.90
CA GLU A 229 -2.91 -24.18 7.57
C GLU A 229 -2.88 -23.06 6.51
N GLU A 230 -2.13 -23.27 5.44
CA GLU A 230 -2.06 -22.36 4.29
C GLU A 230 -2.89 -22.95 3.15
N VAL A 231 -3.95 -22.28 2.75
CA VAL A 231 -4.85 -22.72 1.67
C VAL A 231 -5.16 -21.54 0.78
N ASP A 232 -4.84 -21.58 -0.50
CA ASP A 232 -5.23 -20.51 -1.43
C ASP A 232 -6.70 -20.58 -1.77
N LYS A 233 -7.42 -19.48 -1.53
CA LYS A 233 -8.82 -19.33 -1.94
C LYS A 233 -8.94 -18.60 -3.28
N ARG A 234 -7.89 -17.88 -3.70
CA ARG A 234 -7.90 -17.00 -4.87
C ARG A 234 -6.50 -16.86 -5.48
N SER A 235 -6.46 -16.64 -6.79
CA SER A 235 -5.23 -16.31 -7.51
C SER A 235 -4.69 -14.95 -7.06
N TYR A 236 -3.37 -14.81 -7.10
CA TYR A 236 -2.68 -13.52 -7.03
C TYR A 236 -2.06 -13.19 -8.40
N TYR A 237 -1.42 -12.04 -8.52
CA TYR A 237 -0.61 -11.70 -9.69
C TYR A 237 0.66 -10.97 -9.24
N ILE A 238 1.67 -10.98 -10.10
CA ILE A 238 2.85 -10.12 -9.96
C ILE A 238 2.66 -8.96 -10.93
N TYR A 239 2.63 -7.72 -10.43
CA TYR A 239 2.46 -6.55 -11.27
C TYR A 239 3.63 -6.42 -12.26
N ASN A 240 3.33 -6.49 -13.56
CA ASN A 240 4.33 -6.27 -14.60
C ASN A 240 4.44 -4.77 -14.93
N TRP A 241 5.51 -4.15 -14.46
CA TRP A 241 5.78 -2.73 -14.66
C TRP A 241 6.26 -2.34 -16.06
N SER A 242 6.60 -3.32 -16.91
CA SER A 242 7.10 -3.11 -18.27
C SER A 242 6.00 -3.06 -19.33
N VAL A 243 4.74 -3.24 -18.95
CA VAL A 243 3.58 -3.22 -19.84
C VAL A 243 2.60 -2.13 -19.42
N PRO A 244 1.68 -1.69 -20.32
CA PRO A 244 0.64 -0.75 -19.93
C PRO A 244 -0.19 -1.26 -18.73
N PRO A 245 -0.73 -0.37 -17.88
CA PRO A 245 -1.53 -0.75 -16.70
C PRO A 245 -2.67 -1.73 -17.01
N SER A 246 -3.28 -1.64 -18.19
CA SER A 246 -4.33 -2.57 -18.63
C SER A 246 -3.88 -4.03 -18.78
N GLN A 247 -2.56 -4.28 -18.85
CA GLN A 247 -1.94 -5.59 -19.07
C GLN A 247 -1.06 -6.05 -17.89
N CYS A 248 -0.94 -5.26 -16.81
CA CYS A 248 -0.02 -5.49 -15.69
C CYS A 248 -0.25 -6.79 -14.93
N CYS A 249 -1.52 -7.19 -14.82
CA CYS A 249 -2.00 -7.92 -13.65
C CYS A 249 -2.64 -9.23 -14.07
N LYS A 250 -1.84 -10.11 -14.68
CA LYS A 250 -2.28 -11.44 -15.13
C LYS A 250 -2.30 -12.41 -13.94
N PRO A 251 -3.45 -13.02 -13.60
CA PRO A 251 -3.52 -13.97 -12.50
C PRO A 251 -2.58 -15.17 -12.69
N ILE A 252 -1.93 -15.57 -11.61
CA ILE A 252 -1.14 -16.80 -11.49
C ILE A 252 -2.02 -17.82 -10.78
N ASN A 253 -2.37 -18.90 -11.46
CA ASN A 253 -3.15 -20.00 -10.88
C ASN A 253 -2.19 -21.09 -10.39
N GLU A 254 -1.79 -21.01 -9.13
CA GLU A 254 -1.19 -22.16 -8.44
C GLU A 254 -2.35 -23.00 -7.89
N ASN A 255 -2.66 -24.13 -8.53
CA ASN A 255 -3.53 -25.19 -8.02
C ASN A 255 -4.75 -24.74 -7.19
N ILE A 256 -5.60 -23.87 -7.74
CA ILE A 256 -6.94 -23.67 -7.19
C ILE A 256 -7.74 -24.92 -7.60
N ASN A 257 -7.71 -25.94 -6.75
CA ASN A 257 -8.48 -27.16 -6.96
C ASN A 257 -9.94 -26.77 -7.21
N SER A 258 -10.42 -27.15 -8.39
CA SER A 258 -11.81 -27.05 -8.84
C SER A 258 -12.78 -27.76 -7.92
#